data_AF-A0A4Y2J6M5-F1
#
_entry.id   AF-A0A4Y2J6M5-F1
#
_cell.length_a   1.000
_cell.length_b   1.000
_cell.length_c   1.000
_cell.angle_alpha   90.00
_cell.angle_beta   90.00
_cell.angle_gamma   90.00
#
_symmetry.space_group_name_H-M   'P 1'
#
loop_
_entity.id
_entity.type
_entity.pdbx_description
1 polymer ?
#
loop_
_entity_poly.entity_id
_entity_poly.type
_entity_poly.pdbx_seq_one_letter_code
_entity_poly.pdbx_strand_id
1 'polypeptide(L)'
;PNQILCGYYNAHHTSWGCNYDCPRGNSIKAFALQAGLEILAPSTPTRFGTNSANTIDFAIVKNFLYPYEIHSISELRSDHKTITPIFFLQYSIPKYPGKLKTNWKKFKDGLKKSEFINPHFVNTAEHLDSIACRLEDEIINAKISTSNPVKENYIYHDSILRELNSERNLSKKMFQTYRDLVLKRKLNKLNKQIKKLHQKIETDAFTNELLNINATDGTVWKYVVPFKKKTKNIPSLNAPGGIANTDLEKANFLAESLETHTHTVYSKQYYQS
;
A
#
# COMPACT_ATOMS: atom_id res chain seq x y z
N PRO A 1 8.21 -17.22 -19.80
CA PRO A 1 7.31 -16.45 -18.90
C PRO A 1 7.78 -15.00 -18.82
N ASN A 2 6.88 -14.04 -19.06
CA ASN A 2 7.21 -12.62 -18.95
C ASN A 2 7.28 -12.26 -17.46
N GLN A 3 8.44 -11.77 -17.02
CA GLN A 3 8.70 -11.42 -15.62
C GLN A 3 8.88 -9.92 -15.49
N ILE A 4 8.27 -9.35 -14.47
CA ILE A 4 8.37 -7.93 -14.12
C ILE A 4 8.75 -7.85 -12.65
N LEU A 5 9.88 -7.21 -12.36
CA LEU A 5 10.39 -6.98 -11.01
C LEU A 5 10.31 -5.48 -10.71
N CYS A 6 9.34 -5.07 -9.91
CA CYS A 6 9.18 -3.68 -9.45
C CYS A 6 9.69 -3.54 -8.03
N GLY A 7 10.50 -2.51 -7.75
CA GLY A 7 10.94 -2.29 -6.39
C GLY A 7 11.80 -1.05 -6.16
N TYR A 8 12.08 -0.84 -4.88
CA TYR A 8 13.06 0.11 -4.39
C TYR A 8 14.44 -0.55 -4.36
N TYR A 9 15.29 -0.22 -5.34
CA TYR A 9 16.62 -0.84 -5.46
C TYR A 9 17.72 -0.05 -4.75
N ASN A 10 17.42 1.20 -4.36
CA ASN A 10 18.39 2.10 -3.74
C ASN A 10 19.72 2.13 -4.51
N ALA A 11 19.62 2.22 -5.84
CA ALA A 11 20.73 2.09 -6.77
C ALA A 11 20.74 3.31 -7.71
N HIS A 12 21.85 4.03 -7.73
CA HIS A 12 22.03 5.24 -8.51
C HIS A 12 22.78 4.91 -9.79
N HIS A 13 22.21 5.28 -10.93
CA HIS A 13 22.88 5.21 -12.22
C HIS A 13 22.30 6.26 -13.17
N THR A 14 23.16 6.89 -13.95
CA THR A 14 22.83 7.91 -14.95
C THR A 14 21.85 7.40 -15.99
N SER A 15 21.94 6.12 -16.37
CA SER A 15 21.05 5.51 -17.36
C SER A 15 19.56 5.44 -16.96
N TRP A 16 19.21 5.69 -15.70
CA TRP A 16 17.82 5.78 -15.26
C TRP A 16 17.49 7.09 -14.54
N GLY A 17 18.28 8.15 -14.75
CA GLY A 17 17.96 9.50 -14.29
C GLY A 17 18.50 9.88 -12.92
N CYS A 18 19.57 9.23 -12.45
CA CYS A 18 20.37 9.75 -11.33
C CYS A 18 21.52 10.66 -11.81
N ASN A 19 22.00 11.54 -10.94
CA ASN A 19 23.11 12.46 -11.26
C ASN A 19 24.50 11.81 -11.14
N TYR A 20 24.59 10.60 -10.62
CA TYR A 20 25.83 9.87 -10.41
C TYR A 20 25.58 8.36 -10.41
N ASP A 21 26.67 7.61 -10.59
CA ASP A 21 26.65 6.15 -10.55
C ASP A 21 27.19 5.65 -9.22
N CYS A 22 26.56 4.61 -8.66
CA CYS A 22 27.06 3.92 -7.48
C CYS A 22 27.41 2.45 -7.81
N PRO A 23 28.23 1.76 -6.99
CA PRO A 23 28.61 0.35 -7.25
C PRO A 23 27.41 -0.58 -7.45
N ARG A 24 26.33 -0.35 -6.69
CA ARG A 24 25.08 -1.10 -6.84
C ARG A 24 24.39 -0.81 -8.17
N GLY A 25 24.35 0.45 -8.61
CA GLY A 25 23.81 0.82 -9.92
C GLY A 25 24.58 0.20 -11.07
N ASN A 26 25.92 0.25 -11.02
CA ASN A 26 26.79 -0.39 -12.00
C ASN A 26 26.55 -1.91 -12.06
N SER A 27 26.42 -2.56 -10.90
CA SER A 27 26.15 -4.01 -10.82
C SER A 27 24.81 -4.38 -11.45
N ILE A 28 23.74 -3.62 -11.14
CA ILE A 28 22.41 -3.86 -11.73
C ILE A 28 22.44 -3.62 -13.24
N LYS A 29 23.10 -2.56 -13.69
CA LYS A 29 23.20 -2.25 -15.13
C LYS A 29 23.97 -3.33 -15.88
N ALA A 30 25.11 -3.77 -15.35
CA ALA A 30 25.91 -4.85 -15.93
C ALA A 30 25.13 -6.16 -15.99
N PHE A 31 24.45 -6.54 -14.89
CA PHE A 31 23.61 -7.72 -14.86
C PHE A 31 22.46 -7.64 -15.87
N ALA A 32 21.78 -6.50 -15.95
CA ALA A 32 20.69 -6.31 -16.90
C ALA A 32 21.16 -6.46 -18.35
N LEU A 33 22.32 -5.87 -18.69
CA LEU A 33 22.93 -6.03 -20.02
C LEU A 33 23.29 -7.49 -20.32
N GLN A 34 23.93 -8.18 -19.37
CA GLN A 34 24.34 -9.57 -19.55
C GLN A 34 23.15 -10.54 -19.68
N ALA A 35 22.11 -10.33 -18.89
CA ALA A 35 20.94 -11.21 -18.83
C ALA A 35 19.86 -10.88 -19.88
N GLY A 36 20.07 -9.83 -20.69
CA GLY A 36 19.10 -9.35 -21.68
C GLY A 36 17.84 -8.79 -21.03
N LEU A 37 17.98 -8.04 -19.94
CA LEU A 37 16.90 -7.39 -19.21
C LEU A 37 16.83 -5.90 -19.57
N GLU A 38 15.62 -5.38 -19.62
CA GLU A 38 15.36 -3.96 -19.79
C GLU A 38 15.02 -3.31 -18.45
N ILE A 39 15.51 -2.10 -18.22
CA ILE A 39 15.23 -1.31 -17.03
C ILE A 39 14.25 -0.21 -17.41
N LEU A 40 13.04 -0.28 -16.87
CA LEU A 40 11.97 0.68 -17.08
C LEU A 40 12.00 1.68 -15.91
N ALA A 41 12.44 2.90 -16.19
CA ALA A 41 12.51 3.97 -15.20
C ALA A 41 11.70 5.18 -15.65
N PRO A 42 10.98 5.87 -14.75
CA PRO A 42 10.26 7.09 -15.09
C PRO A 42 11.24 8.21 -15.46
N SER A 43 10.81 9.08 -16.38
CA SER A 43 11.53 10.30 -16.76
C SER A 43 11.60 11.35 -15.64
N THR A 44 10.83 11.15 -14.58
CA THR A 44 10.81 12.03 -13.41
C THR A 44 11.32 11.30 -12.16
N PRO A 45 12.04 11.99 -11.26
CA PRO A 45 12.60 11.37 -10.07
C PRO A 45 11.55 10.63 -9.22
N THR A 46 11.95 9.55 -8.55
CA THR A 46 11.08 8.76 -7.67
C THR A 46 11.30 9.07 -6.20
N ARG A 47 12.44 9.65 -5.83
CA ARG A 47 12.71 10.11 -4.47
C ARG A 47 13.17 11.57 -4.47
N PHE A 48 12.54 12.38 -3.62
CA PHE A 48 12.88 13.79 -3.44
C PHE A 48 13.43 14.02 -2.04
N GLY A 49 14.74 14.28 -1.95
CA GLY A 49 15.37 14.80 -0.74
C GLY A 49 15.22 16.32 -0.64
N THR A 50 15.73 16.89 0.46
CA THR A 50 15.76 18.34 0.70
C THR A 50 16.39 19.08 -0.48
N ASN A 51 17.55 18.60 -0.94
CA ASN A 51 18.33 19.19 -2.03
C ASN A 51 18.70 18.15 -3.11
N SER A 52 17.97 17.04 -3.20
CA SER A 52 18.25 15.99 -4.18
C SER A 52 16.98 15.45 -4.80
N ALA A 53 17.10 14.92 -6.01
CA ALA A 53 16.05 14.23 -6.73
C ALA A 53 16.70 13.05 -7.45
N ASN A 54 16.26 11.83 -7.16
CA ASN A 54 16.86 10.61 -7.70
C ASN A 54 15.77 9.63 -8.15
N THR A 55 16.08 8.83 -9.17
CA THR A 55 15.25 7.71 -9.62
C THR A 55 15.87 6.41 -9.12
N ILE A 56 15.31 5.86 -8.04
CA ILE A 56 15.82 4.65 -7.37
C ILE A 56 14.74 3.59 -7.18
N ASP A 57 13.55 3.89 -7.68
CA ASP A 57 12.42 3.00 -7.83
C ASP A 57 12.22 2.82 -9.33
N PHE A 58 12.32 1.60 -9.83
CA PHE A 58 12.16 1.27 -11.26
C PHE A 58 11.66 -0.17 -11.42
N ALA A 59 11.34 -0.57 -12.65
CA ALA A 59 11.00 -1.95 -12.97
C ALA A 59 12.10 -2.58 -13.83
N ILE A 60 12.32 -3.88 -13.66
CA ILE A 60 13.20 -4.68 -14.50
C ILE A 60 12.34 -5.72 -15.20
N VAL A 61 12.47 -5.83 -16.52
CA VAL A 61 11.65 -6.72 -17.34
C VAL A 61 12.51 -7.60 -18.26
N LYS A 62 12.00 -8.77 -18.60
CA LYS A 62 12.61 -9.67 -19.59
C LYS A 62 11.63 -9.96 -20.71
N ASN A 63 12.06 -9.78 -21.96
CA ASN A 63 11.27 -10.08 -23.15
C ASN A 63 9.89 -9.40 -23.16
N PHE A 64 9.84 -8.12 -22.74
CA PHE A 64 8.60 -7.36 -22.65
C PHE A 64 8.40 -6.50 -23.91
N LEU A 65 7.61 -6.97 -24.85
CA LEU A 65 7.47 -6.36 -26.19
C LEU A 65 6.27 -5.43 -26.34
N TYR A 66 5.57 -5.11 -25.24
CA TYR A 66 4.36 -4.29 -25.29
C TYR A 66 4.70 -2.81 -25.14
N PRO A 67 3.99 -1.89 -25.85
CA PRO A 67 4.12 -0.47 -25.59
C PRO A 67 3.79 -0.17 -24.13
N TYR A 68 4.58 0.70 -23.52
CA TYR A 68 4.43 1.03 -22.11
C TYR A 68 4.65 2.53 -21.85
N GLU A 69 4.06 3.00 -20.78
CA GLU A 69 4.38 4.26 -20.12
C GLU A 69 4.79 3.97 -18.67
N ILE A 70 5.74 4.71 -18.13
CA ILE A 70 6.11 4.60 -16.71
C ILE A 70 6.16 5.97 -16.06
N HIS A 71 5.29 6.16 -15.06
CA HIS A 71 5.10 7.44 -14.39
C HIS A 71 5.49 7.37 -12.91
N SER A 72 6.04 8.46 -12.40
CA SER A 72 6.30 8.64 -10.97
C SER A 72 5.14 9.42 -10.34
N ILE A 73 4.31 8.75 -9.54
CA ILE A 73 3.11 9.32 -8.94
C ILE A 73 3.40 9.74 -7.49
N SER A 74 3.06 11.00 -7.19
CA SER A 74 3.18 11.58 -5.85
C SER A 74 1.93 11.32 -5.01
N GLU A 75 1.57 10.06 -4.84
CA GLU A 75 0.51 9.67 -3.91
C GLU A 75 1.11 9.40 -2.53
N LEU A 76 0.45 9.87 -1.48
CA LEU A 76 0.86 9.77 -0.05
C LEU A 76 1.90 10.81 0.44
N ARG A 77 2.07 10.88 1.77
CA ARG A 77 2.98 11.80 2.49
C ARG A 77 4.46 11.41 2.42
N SER A 78 4.82 10.36 1.68
CA SER A 78 6.21 9.88 1.58
C SER A 78 7.09 10.79 0.70
N ASP A 79 8.39 10.80 1.01
CA ASP A 79 9.47 11.33 0.17
C ASP A 79 9.79 10.42 -1.02
N HIS A 80 9.35 9.15 -0.97
CA HIS A 80 9.25 8.26 -2.12
C HIS A 80 7.94 8.49 -2.89
N LYS A 81 8.03 8.36 -4.21
CA LYS A 81 6.92 8.34 -5.16
C LYS A 81 6.74 6.93 -5.68
N THR A 82 5.49 6.51 -5.80
CA THR A 82 5.14 5.22 -6.38
C THR A 82 5.40 5.26 -7.89
N ILE A 83 6.05 4.23 -8.43
CA ILE A 83 6.12 4.03 -9.88
C ILE A 83 4.85 3.35 -10.38
N THR A 84 4.29 3.85 -11.46
CA THR A 84 3.11 3.29 -12.11
C THR A 84 3.47 2.94 -13.55
N PRO A 85 3.82 1.68 -13.81
CA PRO A 85 3.94 1.18 -15.17
C PRO A 85 2.53 0.94 -15.76
N ILE A 86 2.28 1.53 -16.91
CA ILE A 86 1.05 1.38 -17.71
C ILE A 86 1.44 0.59 -18.95
N PHE A 87 0.81 -0.56 -19.16
CA PHE A 87 1.06 -1.40 -20.32
C PHE A 87 -0.13 -1.32 -21.27
N PHE A 88 0.13 -0.93 -22.52
CA PHE A 88 -0.89 -0.88 -23.56
C PHE A 88 -1.03 -2.26 -24.18
N LEU A 89 -1.78 -3.11 -23.50
CA LEU A 89 -2.13 -4.43 -23.98
C LEU A 89 -3.41 -4.31 -24.82
N GLN A 90 -3.43 -4.89 -26.03
CA GLN A 90 -4.68 -5.16 -26.75
C GLN A 90 -5.30 -6.42 -26.16
N TYR A 91 -6.18 -6.25 -25.20
CA TYR A 91 -6.99 -7.32 -24.63
C TYR A 91 -8.32 -6.74 -24.18
N SER A 92 -9.40 -7.43 -24.51
CA SER A 92 -10.73 -7.14 -23.99
C SER A 92 -10.81 -7.66 -22.56
N ILE A 93 -10.57 -6.78 -21.59
CA ILE A 93 -10.98 -7.08 -20.22
C ILE A 93 -12.51 -7.09 -20.23
N PRO A 94 -13.18 -8.17 -19.79
CA PRO A 94 -14.62 -8.14 -19.61
C PRO A 94 -14.95 -6.93 -18.71
N LYS A 95 -15.97 -6.13 -19.06
CA LYS A 95 -16.45 -5.05 -18.17
C LYS A 95 -16.92 -5.68 -16.86
N TYR A 96 -16.04 -5.73 -15.86
CA TYR A 96 -16.34 -6.30 -14.55
C TYR A 96 -17.02 -5.23 -13.68
N PRO A 97 -18.22 -5.50 -13.12
CA PRO A 97 -18.84 -4.63 -12.14
C PRO A 97 -18.14 -4.82 -10.77
N GLY A 98 -16.98 -4.19 -10.60
CA GLY A 98 -16.29 -4.08 -9.31
C GLY A 98 -15.84 -5.40 -8.67
N LYS A 99 -15.60 -5.37 -7.35
CA LYS A 99 -15.23 -6.56 -6.57
C LYS A 99 -16.41 -7.53 -6.52
N LEU A 100 -16.20 -8.74 -7.02
CA LEU A 100 -17.19 -9.80 -7.03
C LEU A 100 -16.85 -10.89 -6.00
N LYS A 101 -17.88 -11.47 -5.39
CA LYS A 101 -17.79 -12.69 -4.58
C LYS A 101 -18.46 -13.82 -5.33
N THR A 102 -17.64 -14.72 -5.86
CA THR A 102 -18.08 -15.91 -6.58
C THR A 102 -18.48 -17.02 -5.61
N ASN A 103 -19.64 -17.62 -5.84
CA ASN A 103 -20.01 -18.87 -5.17
C ASN A 103 -19.36 -20.04 -5.93
N TRP A 104 -18.16 -20.44 -5.49
CA TRP A 104 -17.37 -21.49 -6.13
C TRP A 104 -18.08 -22.84 -6.24
N LYS A 105 -18.99 -23.17 -5.31
CA LYS A 105 -19.79 -24.39 -5.39
C LYS A 105 -20.76 -24.33 -6.58
N LYS A 106 -21.53 -23.25 -6.69
CA LYS A 106 -22.44 -23.03 -7.84
C LYS A 106 -21.69 -22.91 -9.16
N PHE A 107 -20.52 -22.26 -9.17
CA PHE A 107 -19.67 -22.15 -10.35
C PHE A 107 -19.24 -23.53 -10.86
N LYS A 108 -18.72 -24.37 -9.95
CA LYS A 108 -18.31 -25.74 -10.26
C LYS A 108 -19.48 -26.60 -10.74
N ASP A 109 -20.64 -26.49 -10.07
CA ASP A 109 -21.84 -27.24 -10.43
C ASP A 109 -22.41 -26.78 -11.79
N GLY A 110 -22.25 -25.51 -12.14
CA GLY A 110 -22.61 -24.95 -13.45
C GLY A 110 -21.71 -25.49 -14.56
N LEU A 111 -20.38 -25.43 -14.38
CA LEU A 111 -19.44 -25.94 -15.39
C LEU A 111 -19.57 -27.45 -15.61
N LYS A 112 -19.92 -28.22 -14.58
CA LYS A 112 -20.16 -29.66 -14.72
C LYS A 112 -21.37 -29.99 -15.60
N LYS A 113 -22.32 -29.07 -15.72
CA LYS A 113 -23.51 -29.22 -16.57
C LYS A 113 -23.27 -28.72 -17.99
N SER A 114 -22.17 -28.01 -18.23
CA SER A 114 -21.77 -27.61 -19.57
C SER A 114 -21.29 -28.83 -20.35
N GLU A 115 -21.85 -29.02 -21.54
CA GLU A 115 -21.40 -30.04 -22.47
C GLU A 115 -20.19 -29.52 -23.26
N PHE A 116 -19.00 -29.68 -22.68
CA PHE A 116 -17.77 -29.37 -23.39
C PHE A 116 -17.65 -30.26 -24.64
N ILE A 117 -17.35 -29.65 -25.80
CA ILE A 117 -17.02 -30.44 -26.99
C ILE A 117 -15.76 -31.24 -26.68
N ASN A 118 -15.82 -32.54 -26.96
CA ASN A 118 -14.68 -33.41 -26.84
C ASN A 118 -13.62 -33.01 -27.91
N PRO A 119 -12.40 -32.64 -27.50
CA PRO A 119 -11.35 -32.18 -28.41
C PRO A 119 -10.89 -33.25 -29.42
N HIS A 120 -11.25 -34.52 -29.21
CA HIS A 120 -10.94 -35.61 -30.14
C HIS A 120 -11.70 -35.55 -31.48
N PHE A 121 -12.73 -34.70 -31.62
CA PHE A 121 -13.48 -34.54 -32.87
C PHE A 121 -13.08 -33.28 -33.66
N VAL A 122 -11.92 -32.70 -33.36
CA VAL A 122 -11.46 -31.41 -33.91
C VAL A 122 -10.37 -31.67 -34.96
N ASN A 123 -10.69 -31.41 -36.23
CA ASN A 123 -9.81 -31.76 -37.36
C ASN A 123 -9.22 -30.54 -38.10
N THR A 124 -9.56 -29.31 -37.71
CA THR A 124 -9.02 -28.08 -38.33
C THR A 124 -8.64 -27.04 -37.29
N ALA A 125 -7.70 -26.15 -37.63
CA ALA A 125 -7.23 -25.08 -36.76
C ALA A 125 -8.36 -24.09 -36.40
N GLU A 126 -9.20 -23.73 -37.38
CA GLU A 126 -10.37 -22.85 -37.16
C GLU A 126 -11.37 -23.45 -36.17
N HIS A 127 -11.57 -24.77 -36.21
CA HIS A 127 -12.46 -25.46 -35.30
C HIS A 127 -11.88 -25.47 -33.87
N LEU A 128 -10.56 -25.57 -33.73
CA LEU A 128 -9.87 -25.48 -32.45
C LEU A 128 -10.01 -24.09 -31.84
N ASP A 129 -9.81 -23.03 -32.62
CA ASP A 129 -9.99 -21.65 -32.17
C ASP A 129 -11.45 -21.40 -31.74
N SER A 130 -12.43 -21.91 -32.49
CA SER A 130 -13.85 -21.78 -32.14
C SER A 130 -14.19 -22.47 -30.81
N ILE A 131 -13.56 -23.60 -30.51
CA ILE A 131 -13.75 -24.35 -29.26
C ILE A 131 -13.07 -23.62 -28.10
N ALA A 132 -11.88 -23.06 -28.33
CA ALA A 132 -11.19 -22.25 -27.34
C ALA A 132 -12.03 -21.01 -26.96
N CYS A 133 -12.52 -20.26 -27.95
CA CYS A 133 -13.41 -19.12 -27.73
C CYS A 133 -14.67 -19.51 -26.94
N ARG A 134 -15.30 -20.64 -27.30
CA ARG A 134 -16.52 -21.09 -26.63
C ARG A 134 -16.27 -21.57 -25.20
N LEU A 135 -15.15 -22.23 -24.94
CA LEU A 135 -14.73 -22.62 -23.59
C LEU A 135 -14.50 -21.37 -22.73
N GLU A 136 -13.83 -20.36 -23.28
CA GLU A 136 -13.62 -19.07 -22.61
C GLU A 136 -14.96 -18.41 -22.27
N ASP A 137 -15.89 -18.35 -23.22
CA ASP A 137 -17.23 -17.79 -23.02
C ASP A 137 -18.00 -18.54 -21.92
N GLU A 138 -17.99 -19.87 -21.91
CA GLU A 138 -18.65 -20.67 -20.88
C GLU A 138 -18.06 -20.41 -19.49
N ILE A 139 -16.73 -20.34 -19.37
CA ILE A 139 -16.05 -20.04 -18.11
C ILE A 139 -16.40 -18.63 -17.64
N ILE A 140 -16.38 -17.64 -18.54
CA ILE A 140 -16.72 -16.25 -18.23
C ILE A 140 -18.18 -16.14 -17.79
N ASN A 141 -19.12 -16.73 -18.54
CA ASN A 141 -20.55 -16.70 -18.24
C ASN A 141 -20.89 -17.42 -16.93
N ALA A 142 -20.28 -18.59 -16.68
CA ALA A 142 -20.44 -19.30 -15.41
C ALA A 142 -19.92 -18.46 -14.24
N LYS A 143 -18.79 -17.77 -14.41
CA LYS A 143 -18.23 -16.90 -13.38
C LYS A 143 -19.15 -15.70 -13.11
N ILE A 144 -19.64 -15.03 -14.14
CA ILE A 144 -20.54 -13.86 -14.00
C ILE A 144 -21.84 -14.27 -13.31
N SER A 145 -22.51 -15.33 -13.77
CA SER A 145 -23.81 -15.79 -13.23
C SER A 145 -23.76 -16.28 -11.78
N THR A 146 -22.59 -16.69 -11.30
CA THR A 146 -22.40 -17.20 -9.93
C THR A 146 -21.70 -16.22 -9.01
N SER A 147 -21.44 -15.02 -9.50
CA SER A 147 -20.78 -13.94 -8.77
C SER A 147 -21.77 -12.86 -8.37
N ASN A 148 -21.64 -12.37 -7.13
CA ASN A 148 -22.40 -11.22 -6.65
C ASN A 148 -21.45 -10.04 -6.38
N PRO A 149 -21.88 -8.79 -6.65
CA PRO A 149 -21.11 -7.62 -6.26
C PRO A 149 -20.93 -7.60 -4.73
N VAL A 150 -19.68 -7.47 -4.32
CA VAL A 150 -19.35 -7.14 -2.94
C VAL A 150 -19.70 -5.68 -2.77
N LYS A 151 -20.62 -5.38 -1.85
CA LYS A 151 -20.84 -4.00 -1.42
C LYS A 151 -19.49 -3.47 -0.92
N GLU A 152 -18.97 -2.45 -1.59
CA GLU A 152 -17.83 -1.73 -1.06
C GLU A 152 -18.27 -1.12 0.27
N ASN A 153 -17.60 -1.49 1.36
CA ASN A 153 -17.63 -0.69 2.57
C ASN A 153 -16.91 0.61 2.23
N TYR A 154 -17.64 1.57 1.67
CA TYR A 154 -17.18 2.94 1.60
C TYR A 154 -16.99 3.36 3.06
N ILE A 155 -15.75 3.33 3.52
CA ILE A 155 -15.36 4.15 4.67
C ILE A 155 -15.70 5.55 4.21
N TYR A 156 -16.74 6.14 4.80
CA TYR A 156 -17.18 7.49 4.49
C TYR A 156 -15.98 8.41 4.71
N HIS A 157 -15.31 8.77 3.63
CA HIS A 157 -14.32 9.82 3.65
C HIS A 157 -15.12 11.11 3.55
N ASP A 158 -15.08 11.89 4.63
CA ASP A 158 -15.53 13.28 4.65
C ASP A 158 -15.15 13.95 3.31
N SER A 159 -16.14 14.47 2.59
CA SER A 159 -15.96 15.02 1.24
C SER A 159 -14.94 16.16 1.25
N ILE A 160 -14.86 16.91 2.35
CA ILE A 160 -13.90 17.99 2.58
C ILE A 160 -12.48 17.41 2.71
N LEU A 161 -12.33 16.28 3.41
CA LEU A 161 -11.04 15.61 3.55
C LEU A 161 -10.52 15.12 2.19
N ARG A 162 -11.41 14.62 1.32
CA ARG A 162 -11.05 14.21 -0.05
C ARG A 162 -10.57 15.39 -0.88
N GLU A 163 -11.27 16.52 -0.83
CA GLU A 163 -10.90 17.75 -1.54
C GLU A 163 -9.55 18.29 -1.05
N LEU A 164 -9.36 18.42 0.26
CA LEU A 164 -8.10 18.87 0.87
C LEU A 164 -6.93 17.95 0.49
N ASN A 165 -7.16 16.63 0.44
CA ASN A 165 -6.13 15.69 0.01
C ASN A 165 -5.76 15.87 -1.48
N SER A 166 -6.75 16.11 -2.35
CA SER A 166 -6.52 16.40 -3.76
C SER A 166 -5.68 17.67 -3.93
N GLU A 167 -6.07 18.77 -3.29
CA GLU A 167 -5.35 20.05 -3.38
C GLU A 167 -3.94 19.96 -2.79
N ARG A 168 -3.79 19.17 -1.71
CA ARG A 168 -2.49 18.89 -1.08
C ARG A 168 -1.58 18.12 -2.02
N ASN A 169 -2.10 17.11 -2.71
CA ASN A 169 -1.32 16.33 -3.68
C ASN A 169 -0.94 17.17 -4.90
N LEU A 170 -1.83 18.05 -5.38
CA LEU A 170 -1.51 19.01 -6.44
C LEU A 170 -0.39 19.96 -6.01
N SER A 171 -0.51 20.56 -4.82
CA SER A 171 0.50 21.47 -4.26
C SER A 171 1.85 20.76 -4.08
N LYS A 172 1.85 19.49 -3.64
CA LYS A 172 3.05 18.65 -3.54
C LYS A 172 3.68 18.42 -4.92
N LYS A 173 2.87 18.06 -5.93
CA LYS A 173 3.33 17.85 -7.31
C LYS A 173 4.01 19.11 -7.85
N MET A 174 3.33 20.27 -7.74
CA MET A 174 3.88 21.55 -8.19
C MET A 174 5.15 21.92 -7.41
N PHE A 175 5.19 21.73 -6.08
CA PHE A 175 6.40 22.00 -5.30
C PHE A 175 7.57 21.10 -5.73
N GLN A 176 7.31 19.82 -6.03
CA GLN A 176 8.34 18.91 -6.51
C GLN A 176 8.86 19.29 -7.89
N THR A 177 8.02 19.86 -8.75
CA THR A 177 8.39 20.35 -10.08
C THR A 177 9.17 21.67 -10.02
N TYR A 178 8.63 22.69 -9.33
CA TYR A 178 9.13 24.07 -9.40
C TYR A 178 10.00 24.48 -8.21
N ARG A 179 10.02 23.69 -7.13
CA ARG A 179 10.74 23.98 -5.87
C ARG A 179 10.43 25.34 -5.24
N ASP A 180 9.25 25.89 -5.50
CA ASP A 180 8.80 27.18 -4.97
C ASP A 180 8.41 27.10 -3.47
N LEU A 181 8.94 28.04 -2.67
CA LEU A 181 8.64 28.17 -1.25
C LEU A 181 7.17 28.52 -0.97
N VAL A 182 6.48 29.23 -1.86
CA VAL A 182 5.04 29.52 -1.73
C VAL A 182 4.23 28.22 -1.77
N LEU A 183 4.56 27.34 -2.73
CA LEU A 183 3.95 26.00 -2.83
C LEU A 183 4.27 25.14 -1.60
N LYS A 184 5.47 25.23 -1.03
CA LYS A 184 5.83 24.55 0.23
C LYS A 184 4.99 25.05 1.40
N ARG A 185 4.77 26.37 1.51
CA ARG A 185 3.90 26.96 2.55
C ARG A 185 2.45 26.48 2.38
N LYS A 186 1.93 26.47 1.15
CA LYS A 186 0.59 25.94 0.82
C LYS A 186 0.45 24.47 1.21
N LEU A 187 1.42 23.63 0.83
CA LEU A 187 1.48 22.22 1.21
C LEU A 187 1.44 22.02 2.73
N ASN A 188 2.23 22.79 3.49
CA ASN A 188 2.26 22.72 4.95
C ASN A 188 0.93 23.17 5.58
N LYS A 189 0.29 24.21 5.04
CA LYS A 189 -1.03 24.68 5.48
C LYS A 189 -2.09 23.60 5.30
N LEU A 190 -2.14 22.98 4.11
CA LEU A 190 -3.09 21.90 3.80
C LEU A 190 -2.84 20.68 4.70
N ASN A 191 -1.58 20.31 4.94
CA ASN A 191 -1.25 19.23 5.89
C ASN A 191 -1.76 19.49 7.31
N LYS A 192 -1.66 20.73 7.80
CA LYS A 192 -2.22 21.13 9.11
C LYS A 192 -3.74 21.06 9.12
N GLN A 193 -4.41 21.51 8.07
CA GLN A 193 -5.87 21.45 7.94
C GLN A 193 -6.37 20.00 7.94
N ILE A 194 -5.75 19.14 7.13
CA ILE A 194 -6.05 17.69 7.09
C ILE A 194 -5.89 17.06 8.48
N LYS A 195 -4.80 17.37 9.20
CA LYS A 195 -4.56 16.83 10.54
C LYS A 195 -5.65 17.29 11.52
N LYS A 196 -6.02 18.58 11.50
CA LYS A 196 -7.08 19.13 12.34
C LYS A 196 -8.44 18.49 12.04
N LEU A 197 -8.77 18.31 10.76
CA LEU A 197 -10.03 17.71 10.34
C LEU A 197 -10.11 16.24 10.77
N HIS A 198 -9.03 15.46 10.59
CA HIS A 198 -8.96 14.10 11.13
C HIS A 198 -9.21 14.04 12.64
N GLN A 199 -8.51 14.89 13.41
CA GLN A 199 -8.69 14.96 14.86
C GLN A 199 -10.13 15.31 15.24
N LYS A 200 -10.75 16.24 14.50
CA LYS A 200 -12.15 16.61 14.70
C LYS A 200 -13.08 15.43 14.42
N ILE A 201 -12.93 14.75 13.28
CA ILE A 201 -13.74 13.57 12.92
C ILE A 201 -13.61 12.48 13.99
N GLU A 202 -12.40 12.19 14.46
CA GLU A 202 -12.16 11.20 15.51
C GLU A 202 -12.81 11.60 16.84
N THR A 203 -12.67 12.88 17.21
CA THR A 203 -13.28 13.43 18.44
C THR A 203 -14.80 13.40 18.34
N ASP A 204 -15.38 13.83 17.22
CA ASP A 204 -16.83 13.84 16.98
C ASP A 204 -17.39 12.41 16.94
N ALA A 205 -16.67 11.45 16.34
CA ALA A 205 -17.08 10.05 16.35
C ALA A 205 -17.07 9.48 17.78
N PHE A 206 -16.04 9.78 18.56
CA PHE A 206 -15.92 9.36 19.95
C PHE A 206 -16.99 9.98 20.84
N THR A 207 -17.26 11.29 20.72
CA THR A 207 -18.31 11.97 21.49
C THR A 207 -19.70 11.45 21.11
N ASN A 208 -19.97 11.23 19.83
CA ASN A 208 -21.23 10.63 19.38
C ASN A 208 -21.38 9.19 19.89
N GLU A 209 -20.32 8.40 19.92
CA GLU A 209 -20.36 7.07 20.53
C GLU A 209 -20.70 7.17 22.02
N LEU A 210 -20.03 8.05 22.77
CA LEU A 210 -20.31 8.27 24.19
C LEU A 210 -21.74 8.75 24.48
N LEU A 211 -22.27 9.66 23.67
CA LEU A 211 -23.64 10.19 23.83
C LEU A 211 -24.71 9.13 23.55
N ASN A 212 -24.42 8.17 22.66
CA ASN A 212 -25.35 7.10 22.31
C ASN A 212 -25.28 5.89 23.26
N ILE A 213 -24.35 5.88 24.22
CA ILE A 213 -24.27 4.83 25.23
C ILE A 213 -25.36 5.05 26.28
N ASN A 214 -26.15 4.01 26.53
CA ASN A 214 -27.22 3.99 27.51
C ASN A 214 -27.04 2.85 28.53
N ALA A 215 -27.34 3.14 29.79
CA ALA A 215 -27.29 2.18 30.88
C ALA A 215 -28.38 1.10 30.80
N THR A 216 -29.49 1.35 30.11
CA THR A 216 -30.67 0.47 30.12
C THR A 216 -30.74 -0.54 28.98
N ASP A 217 -30.02 -0.33 27.88
CA ASP A 217 -30.08 -1.17 26.67
C ASP A 217 -28.85 -2.09 26.48
N GLY A 218 -27.95 -2.11 27.46
CA GLY A 218 -26.73 -2.92 27.46
C GLY A 218 -25.63 -2.41 26.53
N THR A 219 -25.76 -1.23 25.91
CA THR A 219 -24.69 -0.61 25.09
C THR A 219 -23.48 -0.23 25.93
N VAL A 220 -23.67 0.22 27.18
CA VAL A 220 -22.56 0.42 28.15
C VAL A 220 -21.71 -0.83 28.28
N TRP A 221 -22.34 -2.00 28.42
CA TRP A 221 -21.59 -3.24 28.59
C TRP A 221 -20.80 -3.61 27.33
N LYS A 222 -21.39 -3.45 26.14
CA LYS A 222 -20.70 -3.67 24.86
C LYS A 222 -19.49 -2.74 24.70
N TYR A 223 -19.62 -1.48 25.11
CA TYR A 223 -18.53 -0.51 25.08
C TYR A 223 -17.40 -0.86 26.07
N VAL A 224 -17.74 -1.26 27.30
CA VAL A 224 -16.75 -1.50 28.37
C VAL A 224 -16.02 -2.85 28.25
N VAL A 225 -16.67 -3.88 27.70
CA VAL A 225 -16.11 -5.24 27.61
C VAL A 225 -14.74 -5.32 26.92
N PRO A 226 -14.49 -4.64 25.77
CA PRO A 226 -13.17 -4.56 25.17
C PRO A 226 -12.08 -4.05 26.11
N PHE A 227 -12.37 -3.04 26.93
CA PHE A 227 -11.41 -2.46 27.90
C PHE A 227 -11.12 -3.39 29.08
N LYS A 228 -12.04 -4.31 29.41
CA LYS A 228 -11.83 -5.33 30.46
C LYS A 228 -10.97 -6.50 29.99
N LYS A 229 -10.81 -6.71 28.68
CA LYS A 229 -9.93 -7.77 28.17
C LYS A 229 -8.48 -7.34 28.39
N LYS A 230 -7.72 -8.08 29.19
CA LYS A 230 -6.26 -7.90 29.30
C LYS A 230 -5.67 -7.98 27.88
N THR A 231 -5.17 -6.86 27.37
CA THR A 231 -4.54 -6.77 26.05
C THR A 231 -3.17 -7.43 26.12
N LYS A 232 -3.15 -8.76 25.90
CA LYS A 232 -1.97 -9.63 25.91
C LYS A 232 -1.26 -9.68 27.27
N ASN A 233 -0.81 -10.87 27.65
CA ASN A 233 0.01 -11.02 28.85
C ASN A 233 1.36 -10.37 28.55
N ILE A 234 1.79 -9.39 29.35
CA ILE A 234 3.14 -8.83 29.23
C ILE A 234 4.10 -9.99 29.54
N PRO A 235 5.04 -10.34 28.64
CA PRO A 235 6.00 -11.42 28.92
C PRO A 235 6.84 -11.07 30.15
N SER A 236 7.48 -12.07 30.73
CA SER A 236 8.42 -11.85 31.84
C SER A 236 9.48 -10.83 31.43
N LEU A 237 9.77 -9.86 32.31
CA LEU A 237 10.79 -8.84 32.08
C LEU A 237 12.08 -9.26 32.76
N ASN A 238 13.20 -9.15 32.06
CA ASN A 238 14.53 -9.41 32.63
C ASN A 238 15.18 -8.07 32.97
N ALA A 239 15.56 -7.90 34.24
CA ALA A 239 16.33 -6.76 34.72
C ALA A 239 17.58 -7.27 35.46
N PRO A 240 18.55 -6.40 35.81
CA PRO A 240 19.72 -6.79 36.60
C PRO A 240 19.36 -7.47 37.93
N GLY A 241 18.21 -7.12 38.52
CA GLY A 241 17.67 -7.70 39.74
C GLY A 241 16.93 -9.04 39.58
N GLY A 242 16.86 -9.61 38.37
CA GLY A 242 16.25 -10.92 38.11
C GLY A 242 15.13 -10.91 37.07
N ILE A 243 14.19 -11.86 37.18
CA ILE A 243 13.07 -12.04 36.25
C ILE A 243 11.76 -11.64 36.93
N ALA A 244 11.07 -10.62 36.39
CA ALA A 244 9.76 -10.19 36.86
C ALA A 244 8.64 -10.96 36.16
N ASN A 245 7.90 -11.75 36.92
CA ASN A 245 6.84 -12.62 36.43
C ASN A 245 5.45 -12.07 36.78
N THR A 246 5.32 -11.38 37.91
CA THR A 246 4.06 -10.77 38.36
C THR A 246 3.89 -9.35 37.80
N ASP A 247 2.63 -8.87 37.73
CA ASP A 247 2.33 -7.51 37.27
C ASP A 247 2.97 -6.44 38.18
N LEU A 248 3.10 -6.71 39.49
CA LEU A 248 3.75 -5.83 40.46
C LEU A 248 5.27 -5.76 40.26
N GLU A 249 5.93 -6.91 40.09
CA GLU A 249 7.38 -6.96 39.80
C GLU A 249 7.70 -6.23 38.50
N LYS A 250 6.87 -6.42 37.46
CA LYS A 250 7.04 -5.75 36.17
C LYS A 250 6.89 -4.24 36.30
N ALA A 251 5.90 -3.76 37.07
CA ALA A 251 5.72 -2.34 37.33
C ALA A 251 6.93 -1.73 38.04
N ASN A 252 7.46 -2.41 39.06
CA ASN A 252 8.65 -1.96 39.79
C ASN A 252 9.90 -1.94 38.90
N PHE A 253 10.12 -2.97 38.07
CA PHE A 253 11.25 -3.00 37.14
C PHE A 253 11.19 -1.87 36.11
N LEU A 254 9.99 -1.56 35.60
CA LEU A 254 9.80 -0.43 34.69
C LEU A 254 10.04 0.90 35.40
N ALA A 255 9.58 1.05 36.64
CA ALA A 255 9.82 2.25 37.44
C ALA A 255 11.31 2.48 37.69
N GLU A 256 12.05 1.44 38.12
CA GLU A 256 13.50 1.48 38.37
C GLU A 256 14.28 1.76 37.07
N SER A 257 13.89 1.12 35.96
CA SER A 257 14.51 1.39 34.66
C SER A 257 14.28 2.83 34.20
N LEU A 258 13.11 3.41 34.45
CA LEU A 258 12.82 4.80 34.08
C LEU A 258 13.58 5.77 34.99
N GLU A 259 13.61 5.52 36.29
CA GLU A 259 14.35 6.32 37.27
C GLU A 259 15.85 6.37 36.93
N THR A 260 16.47 5.22 36.69
CA THR A 260 17.88 5.13 36.27
C THR A 260 18.15 5.88 34.96
N HIS A 261 17.26 5.76 33.96
CA HIS A 261 17.40 6.52 32.71
C HIS A 261 17.26 8.02 32.92
N THR A 262 16.35 8.48 33.78
CA THR A 262 16.19 9.91 34.07
C THR A 262 17.40 10.48 34.82
N HIS A 263 17.94 9.78 35.83
CA HIS A 263 19.14 10.23 36.55
C HIS A 263 20.40 10.27 35.67
N THR A 264 20.53 9.36 34.71
CA THR A 264 21.66 9.34 33.76
C THR A 264 21.62 10.50 32.76
N VAL A 265 20.44 11.03 32.46
CA VAL A 265 20.27 12.20 31.58
C VAL A 265 20.65 13.50 32.29
N TYR A 266 20.33 13.62 33.59
CA TYR A 266 20.70 14.80 34.37
C TYR A 266 22.21 14.86 34.67
N SER A 267 22.87 13.74 34.97
CA SER A 267 24.31 13.73 35.26
C SER A 267 25.19 14.08 34.06
N LYS A 268 24.76 13.79 32.83
CA LYS A 268 25.48 14.19 31.61
C LYS A 268 25.42 15.68 31.28
N GLN A 269 24.42 16.42 31.79
CA GLN A 269 24.33 17.87 31.58
C GLN A 269 25.31 18.68 32.45
N TYR A 270 25.79 18.10 33.57
CA TYR A 270 26.70 18.79 34.50
C TYR A 270 28.19 18.60 34.22
N TYR A 271 28.57 17.79 33.22
CA TYR A 271 29.97 17.55 32.84
C TYR A 271 30.35 18.11 31.44
N GLN A 272 29.53 19.01 30.88
CA GLN A 272 29.84 19.74 29.63
C GLN A 272 29.86 21.27 29.81
N SER A 273 30.23 21.76 30.99
CA SER A 273 30.58 23.18 31.22
C SER A 273 32.09 23.34 31.33
#